data_AF-A0A420WYI0-F1
#
_entry.id   AF-A0A420WYI0-F1
#
_cell.length_a   1.000
_cell.length_b   1.000
_cell.length_c   1.000
_cell.angle_alpha   90.00
_cell.angle_beta   90.00
_cell.angle_gamma   90.00
#
_symmetry.space_group_name_H-M   'P 1'
#
loop_
_entity.id
_entity.type
_entity.pdbx_description
1 polymer ?
#
loop_
_entity_poly.entity_id
_entity_poly.type
_entity_poly.pdbx_seq_one_letter_code
_entity_poly.pdbx_strand_id
1 'polypeptide(L)' 'MLDMTCHRCGSNSLHVAEDAVEWDEVICRECGEFLATYGAVMAAIRPTPLADACLKTQWLARGMGISLAD' A
#
# COMPACT_ATOMS: atom_id res chain seq x y z
N MET A 1 1.83 1.58 7.11
CA MET A 1 2.67 2.00 5.98
C MET A 1 3.72 0.91 5.85
N LEU A 2 3.87 0.29 4.67
CA LEU A 2 4.83 -0.80 4.49
C LEU A 2 6.24 -0.26 4.77
N ASP A 3 6.99 -0.91 5.64
CA ASP A 3 8.39 -0.56 5.87
C ASP A 3 9.20 -1.04 4.67
N MET A 4 9.75 -0.09 3.89
CA MET A 4 10.53 -0.35 2.68
C MET A 4 12.04 -0.28 2.95
N THR A 5 12.45 -0.37 4.21
CA THR A 5 13.85 -0.46 4.59
C THR A 5 14.47 -1.73 4.01
N CYS A 6 15.59 -1.59 3.30
CA CYS A 6 16.30 -2.74 2.75
C CYS A 6 16.80 -3.62 3.90
N HIS A 7 16.30 -4.86 3.96
CA HIS A 7 16.69 -5.83 4.99
C HIS A 7 18.16 -6.25 4.93
N ARG A 8 18.84 -5.99 3.79
CA ARG A 8 20.25 -6.37 3.58
C ARG A 8 21.25 -5.28 3.96
N CYS A 9 21.00 -4.03 3.60
CA CYS A 9 21.93 -2.92 3.85
C CYS A 9 21.38 -1.82 4.77
N GLY A 10 20.11 -1.90 5.17
CA GLY A 10 19.44 -0.90 6.01
C GLY A 10 19.10 0.41 5.30
N SER A 11 19.32 0.52 3.98
CA SER A 11 19.01 1.72 3.22
C SER A 11 17.53 1.83 2.89
N ASN A 12 17.02 3.06 2.87
CA ASN A 12 15.67 3.41 2.40
C ASN A 12 15.68 3.94 0.95
N SER A 13 16.83 3.90 0.30
CA SER A 13 17.02 4.33 -1.09
C SER A 13 16.48 3.24 -2.02
N LEU A 14 15.38 3.54 -2.71
CA LEU A 14 14.68 2.61 -3.59
C LEU A 14 14.91 2.97 -5.06
N HIS A 15 14.87 1.95 -5.92
CA HIS A 15 14.75 2.12 -7.35
C HIS A 15 13.50 1.39 -7.84
N VAL A 16 12.69 2.12 -8.58
CA VAL A 16 11.51 1.65 -9.32
C VAL A 16 11.64 2.14 -10.76
N ALA A 17 11.11 1.41 -11.73
CA ALA A 17 11.02 1.87 -13.12
C ALA A 17 10.10 3.11 -13.24
N GLU A 18 10.37 4.00 -14.20
CA GLU A 18 9.60 5.24 -14.37
C GLU A 18 8.13 4.96 -14.75
N ASP A 19 7.87 3.92 -15.54
CA ASP A 19 6.53 3.48 -15.97
C ASP A 19 6.14 2.14 -15.32
N ALA A 20 6.42 1.98 -14.03
CA ALA A 20 6.27 0.69 -13.35
C ALA A 20 4.83 0.13 -13.37
N VAL A 21 4.70 -1.14 -13.73
CA VAL A 21 3.48 -1.95 -13.67
C VAL A 21 3.48 -2.88 -12.47
N GLU A 22 2.35 -3.54 -12.20
CA GLU A 22 2.10 -4.32 -10.97
C GLU A 22 3.22 -5.31 -10.59
N TRP A 23 3.84 -5.95 -11.58
CA TRP A 23 4.85 -6.99 -11.38
C TRP A 23 6.29 -6.49 -11.45
N ASP A 24 6.49 -5.19 -11.69
CA ASP A 24 7.84 -4.63 -11.72
C ASP A 24 8.48 -4.64 -10.34
N GLU A 25 9.79 -4.90 -10.35
CA GLU A 25 10.57 -5.04 -9.14
C GLU A 25 10.86 -3.67 -8.51
N VAL A 26 10.66 -3.59 -7.21
CA VAL A 26 11.20 -2.53 -6.37
C VAL A 26 12.45 -3.07 -5.71
N ILE A 27 13.59 -2.50 -6.07
CA ILE A 27 14.90 -2.93 -5.61
C ILE A 27 15.56 -1.84 -4.76
N CYS A 28 16.46 -2.25 -3.86
CA CYS A 28 17.32 -1.32 -3.16
C CYS A 28 18.33 -0.71 -4.13
N ARG A 29 18.39 0.62 -4.19
CA ARG A 29 19.31 1.34 -5.08
C ARG A 29 20.79 1.13 -4.68
N GLU A 30 21.07 0.85 -3.41
CA GLU A 30 22.45 0.73 -2.91
C GLU A 30 23.05 -0.66 -3.14
N CYS A 31 22.28 -1.73 -2.92
CA CYS A 31 22.79 -3.11 -2.99
C CYS A 31 22.13 -3.98 -4.06
N GLY A 32 21.12 -3.46 -4.77
CA GLY A 32 20.38 -4.19 -5.80
C GLY A 32 19.45 -5.26 -5.28
N GLU A 33 19.23 -5.32 -3.96
CA GLU A 33 18.38 -6.35 -3.35
C GLU A 33 16.91 -6.16 -3.74
N PHE A 34 16.23 -7.25 -4.11
CA PHE A 34 14.79 -7.24 -4.32
C PHE A 34 14.05 -7.03 -2.99
N LEU A 35 13.07 -6.13 -2.99
CA LEU A 35 12.28 -5.81 -1.79
C LEU A 35 10.83 -6.26 -1.94
N ALA A 36 10.18 -5.87 -3.05
CA ALA A 36 8.78 -6.20 -3.33
C ALA A 36 8.45 -5.94 -4.80
N THR A 37 7.24 -6.30 -5.23
CA THR A 37 6.68 -5.84 -6.50
C THR A 37 5.98 -4.49 -6.34
N TYR A 38 5.96 -3.66 -7.37
CA TYR A 38 5.32 -2.34 -7.35
C TYR A 38 3.84 -2.42 -6.96
N GLY A 39 3.13 -3.43 -7.46
CA GLY A 39 1.74 -3.72 -7.10
C GLY A 39 1.54 -3.95 -5.61
N ALA A 40 2.42 -4.72 -4.96
CA ALA A 40 2.35 -4.96 -3.52
C ALA A 40 2.58 -3.68 -2.72
N VAL A 41 3.52 -2.83 -3.15
CA VAL A 41 3.77 -1.52 -2.53
C VAL A 41 2.55 -0.62 -2.66
N MET A 42 1.94 -0.55 -3.85
CA MET A 42 0.75 0.25 -4.09
C MET A 42 -0.47 -0.28 -3.31
N ALA A 43 -0.62 -1.60 -3.21
CA ALA A 43 -1.69 -2.23 -2.44
C ALA A 43 -1.61 -1.87 -0.95
N ALA A 44 -0.40 -1.71 -0.41
CA ALA A 44 -0.20 -1.31 0.99
C ALA A 44 -0.56 0.16 1.28
N ILE A 45 -0.67 0.99 0.24
CA ILE A 45 -1.11 2.39 0.33
C ILE A 45 -2.64 2.47 0.18
N ARG A 46 -3.26 1.50 -0.50
CA ARG A 46 -4.71 1.47 -0.69
C ARG A 46 -5.42 0.92 0.53
N PRO A 47 -6.60 1.46 0.90
CA PRO A 47 -7.45 0.81 1.89
C PRO A 47 -7.81 -0.58 1.39
N THR A 48 -7.72 -1.57 2.28
CA THR A 48 -8.08 -2.95 1.94
C THR A 48 -9.53 -3.01 1.44
N PRO A 49 -9.91 -3.99 0.61
CA PRO A 49 -11.28 -4.15 0.14
C PRO A 49 -12.29 -4.16 1.30
N LEU A 50 -11.89 -4.72 2.45
CA LEU A 50 -12.68 -4.70 3.67
C LEU A 50 -12.81 -3.29 4.26
N ALA A 51 -11.71 -2.53 4.37
CA ALA A 51 -11.76 -1.15 4.87
C ALA A 51 -12.61 -0.25 3.96
N ASP A 52 -12.50 -0.41 2.64
CA ASP A 52 -13.32 0.30 1.65
C ASP A 52 -14.82 -0.06 1.79
N ALA A 53 -15.14 -1.36 1.92
CA ALA A 53 -16.51 -1.81 2.17
C ALA A 53 -17.08 -1.26 3.49
N CYS A 54 -16.29 -1.23 4.57
CA CYS A 54 -16.69 -0.65 5.84
C CYS A 54 -16.99 0.85 5.72
N LEU A 55 -16.11 1.62 5.07
CA LEU A 55 -16.31 3.06 4.85
C LEU A 55 -17.57 3.33 4.04
N LYS A 56 -17.78 2.60 2.93
CA LYS A 56 -18.98 2.71 2.09
C LYS A 56 -20.24 2.38 2.87
N THR A 57 -20.21 1.33 3.68
CA THR A 57 -21.34 0.91 4.53
C THR A 57 -21.66 1.97 5.57
N GLN A 58 -20.64 2.56 6.22
CA GLN A 58 -20.83 3.67 7.15
C GLN A 58 -21.44 4.90 6.49
N TRP A 59 -20.99 5.26 5.28
CA TRP A 59 -21.57 6.39 4.54
C TRP A 59 -23.03 6.14 4.16
N LEU A 60 -23.36 4.92 3.71
CA LEU A 60 -24.72 4.54 3.40
C LEU A 60 -25.62 4.56 4.65
N ALA A 61 -25.15 4.01 5.76
CA ALA A 61 -25.86 4.04 7.04
C ALA A 61 -26.14 5.49 7.49
N ARG A 62 -25.14 6.38 7.41
CA ARG A 62 -25.31 7.81 7.69
C ARG A 62 -26.32 8.48 6.77
N GLY A 63 -26.29 8.18 5.47
CA GLY A 63 -27.26 8.69 4.50
C GLY A 63 -28.69 8.22 4.77
N MET A 64 -28.85 7.05 5.39
CA MET A 64 -30.13 6.52 5.86
C MET A 64 -30.55 7.04 7.24
N GLY A 65 -29.76 7.92 7.87
CA GLY A 65 -30.03 8.41 9.23
C GLY A 65 -29.72 7.40 10.34
N ILE A 66 -29.01 6.32 10.02
CA ILE A 66 -28.54 5.32 10.99
C ILE A 66 -27.22 5.82 11.58
N SER A 67 -27.26 6.28 12.82
CA SER A 67 -26.07 6.59 13.60
C SER A 67 -25.64 5.36 14.41
N LEU A 68 -24.40 4.91 14.25
CA LEU A 68 -23.78 3.88 15.10
C LEU A 68 -23.13 4.50 16.36
N ALA A 69 -23.51 5.72 16.73
CA ALA A 69 -23.06 6.36 17.96
C ALA A 69 -23.98 5.97 19.12
N ASP A 70 -23.41 5.31 20.13
CA ASP A 70 -23.72 5.55 21.53
C ASP A 70 -22.55 6.36 22.13
#